data_AF-A0A7Y3UI73-F1
#
_entry.id   AF-A0A7Y3UI73-F1
#
_cell.length_a   1.000
_cell.length_b   1.000
_cell.length_c   1.000
_cell.angle_alpha   90.00
_cell.angle_beta   90.00
_cell.angle_gamma   90.00
#
_symmetry.space_group_name_H-M   'P 1'
#
loop_
_entity.id
_entity.type
_entity.pdbx_description
1 polymer ?
#
loop_
_entity_poly.entity_id
_entity_poly.type
_entity_poly.pdbx_seq_one_letter_code
_entity_poly.pdbx_strand_id
1 'polypeptide(L)'
;MAEQPETYTFGELMQNAGKCQLELFEVYKSSIGLINELKNRSKVYMNMLSDIEDGLLSSNNGENSIESNLARLTKNIQTFNEIIGDKSEAFTEIFDKMHQLYDQAISIFQGAEGELTKLIEARKQLLFLVALIRKYKYKINSLQLMNNALMSLSSDLDKAKDAYKSNLIQLSTAMTSAIEDVDDLVDKIENVN
;
A
#
# COMPACT_ATOMS: atom_id res chain seq x y z
N MET A 1 -22.94 -32.76 7.62
CA MET A 1 -21.71 -33.38 7.07
C MET A 1 -20.61 -32.39 7.33
N ALA A 2 -19.63 -32.74 8.15
CA ALA A 2 -18.48 -31.86 8.39
C ALA A 2 -17.57 -31.96 7.15
N GLU A 3 -17.31 -30.83 6.49
CA GLU A 3 -16.25 -30.75 5.49
C GLU A 3 -14.94 -31.16 6.17
N GLN A 4 -14.29 -32.20 5.65
CA GLN A 4 -12.93 -32.52 6.09
C GLN A 4 -12.04 -31.35 5.66
N PRO A 5 -11.19 -30.81 6.55
CA PRO A 5 -10.27 -29.75 6.16
C PRO A 5 -9.37 -30.28 5.05
N GLU A 6 -9.32 -29.57 3.91
CA GLU A 6 -8.42 -29.91 2.81
C GLU A 6 -6.98 -29.91 3.34
N THR A 7 -6.38 -31.09 3.45
CA THR A 7 -4.95 -31.22 3.78
C THR A 7 -4.14 -30.90 2.53
N TYR A 8 -3.61 -29.69 2.45
CA TYR A 8 -2.69 -29.28 1.40
C TYR A 8 -1.30 -29.87 1.61
N THR A 9 -0.62 -30.19 0.51
CA THR A 9 0.80 -30.56 0.52
C THR A 9 1.70 -29.33 0.63
N PHE A 10 2.96 -29.53 1.05
CA PHE A 10 3.97 -28.46 1.08
C PHE A 10 4.07 -27.74 -0.28
N GLY A 11 4.12 -28.50 -1.38
CA GLY A 11 4.20 -27.96 -2.73
C GLY A 11 3.02 -27.06 -3.09
N GLU A 12 1.79 -27.46 -2.73
CA GLU A 12 0.57 -26.69 -3.01
C GLU A 12 0.52 -25.41 -2.17
N LEU A 13 0.89 -25.48 -0.89
CA LEU A 13 0.95 -24.31 -0.01
C LEU A 13 1.95 -23.27 -0.54
N MET A 14 3.16 -23.71 -0.89
CA MET A 14 4.18 -22.82 -1.46
C MET A 14 3.75 -22.20 -2.79
N GLN A 15 3.09 -22.98 -3.65
CA GLN A 15 2.58 -22.47 -4.92
C GLN A 15 1.48 -21.43 -4.70
N ASN A 16 0.55 -21.68 -3.78
CA ASN A 16 -0.55 -20.77 -3.47
C ASN A 16 -0.06 -19.50 -2.78
N ALA A 17 0.95 -19.60 -1.90
CA ALA A 17 1.61 -18.44 -1.31
C ALA A 17 2.27 -17.58 -2.39
N GLY A 18 2.95 -18.19 -3.36
CA GLY A 18 3.54 -17.50 -4.51
C GLY A 18 2.49 -16.80 -5.40
N LYS A 19 1.29 -17.37 -5.57
CA LYS A 19 0.18 -16.67 -6.25
C LYS A 19 -0.27 -15.43 -5.47
N CYS A 20 -0.42 -15.54 -4.15
CA CYS A 20 -0.79 -14.40 -3.31
C CYS A 20 0.26 -13.29 -3.39
N GLN A 21 1.55 -13.62 -3.45
CA GLN A 21 2.61 -12.62 -3.66
C GLN A 21 2.47 -11.87 -4.99
N LEU A 22 2.12 -12.56 -6.08
CA LEU A 22 1.88 -11.92 -7.37
C LEU A 22 0.67 -10.98 -7.31
N GLU A 23 -0.40 -11.40 -6.63
CA GLU A 23 -1.58 -10.55 -6.41
C GLU A 23 -1.24 -9.31 -5.57
N LEU A 24 -0.46 -9.45 -4.48
CA LEU A 24 0.05 -8.33 -3.70
C LEU A 24 0.86 -7.35 -4.54
N PHE A 25 1.65 -7.85 -5.49
CA PHE A 25 2.44 -7.01 -6.38
C PHE A 25 1.57 -6.16 -7.32
N GLU A 26 0.44 -6.71 -7.79
CA GLU A 26 -0.52 -5.96 -8.61
C GLU A 26 -1.30 -4.93 -7.78
N VAL A 27 -1.66 -5.25 -6.53
CA VAL A 27 -2.21 -4.27 -5.58
C VAL A 27 -1.22 -3.13 -5.33
N TYR A 28 0.06 -3.45 -5.12
CA TYR A 28 1.12 -2.45 -4.96
C TYR A 28 1.23 -1.55 -6.20
N LYS A 29 1.38 -2.13 -7.41
CA LYS A 29 1.53 -1.35 -8.65
C LYS A 29 0.38 -0.38 -8.87
N SER A 30 -0.86 -0.87 -8.76
CA SER A 30 -2.05 -0.05 -8.97
C SER A 30 -2.12 1.08 -7.94
N SER A 31 -1.82 0.79 -6.68
CA SER A 31 -1.83 1.79 -5.61
C SER A 31 -0.73 2.84 -5.75
N ILE A 32 0.47 2.46 -6.18
CA ILE A 32 1.54 3.41 -6.48
C ILE A 32 1.15 4.36 -7.62
N GLY A 33 0.41 3.89 -8.62
CA GLY A 33 -0.14 4.73 -9.70
C GLY A 33 -0.99 5.87 -9.14
N LEU A 34 -1.96 5.53 -8.30
CA LEU A 34 -2.88 6.48 -7.65
C LEU A 34 -2.14 7.51 -6.80
N ILE A 35 -1.15 7.07 -6.03
CA ILE A 35 -0.35 7.95 -5.16
C ILE A 35 0.48 8.93 -5.99
N ASN A 36 1.11 8.46 -7.06
CA ASN A 36 1.90 9.32 -7.92
C ASN A 36 1.01 10.36 -8.64
N GLU A 37 -0.20 9.96 -9.07
CA GLU A 37 -1.16 10.88 -9.67
C GLU A 37 -1.58 11.98 -8.68
N LEU A 38 -2.01 11.61 -7.48
CA LEU A 38 -2.43 12.58 -6.47
C LEU A 38 -1.26 13.48 -6.03
N LYS A 39 -0.05 12.93 -5.89
CA LYS A 39 1.16 13.71 -5.59
C LYS A 39 1.47 14.72 -6.68
N ASN A 40 1.37 14.34 -7.95
CA ASN A 40 1.61 15.25 -9.07
C ASN A 40 0.57 16.39 -9.11
N ARG A 41 -0.69 16.11 -8.82
CA ARG A 41 -1.74 17.15 -8.77
C ARG A 41 -1.60 18.08 -7.59
N SER A 42 -1.24 17.53 -6.43
CA SER A 42 -0.92 18.32 -5.25
C SER A 42 0.25 19.28 -5.51
N LYS A 43 1.26 18.85 -6.30
CA LYS A 43 2.42 19.71 -6.66
C LYS A 43 2.02 20.89 -7.53
N VAL A 44 1.17 20.64 -8.52
CA VAL A 44 0.67 21.70 -9.41
C VAL A 44 -0.04 22.77 -8.60
N TYR A 45 -0.91 22.37 -7.67
CA TYR A 45 -1.64 23.32 -6.83
C TYR A 45 -0.73 24.07 -5.85
N MET A 46 0.24 23.41 -5.21
CA MET A 46 1.24 24.08 -4.36
C MET A 46 2.05 25.14 -5.12
N ASN A 47 2.51 24.82 -6.33
CA ASN A 47 3.27 25.78 -7.14
C ASN A 47 2.41 26.99 -7.51
N MET A 48 1.15 26.79 -7.86
CA MET A 48 0.22 27.89 -8.14
C MET A 48 0.00 28.77 -6.92
N LEU A 49 -0.11 28.20 -5.72
CA LEU A 49 -0.21 28.99 -4.48
C LEU A 49 1.05 29.84 -4.25
N SER A 50 2.24 29.26 -4.44
CA SER A 50 3.51 29.98 -4.35
C SER A 50 3.57 31.13 -5.35
N ASP A 51 3.17 30.90 -6.61
CA ASP A 51 3.19 31.93 -7.66
C ASP A 51 2.26 33.12 -7.33
N ILE A 52 1.15 32.88 -6.60
CA ILE A 52 0.27 33.95 -6.10
C ILE A 52 0.92 34.71 -4.96
N GLU A 53 1.49 34.01 -3.98
CA GLU A 53 2.17 34.61 -2.84
C GLU A 53 3.33 35.51 -3.31
N ASP A 54 4.04 35.09 -4.35
CA ASP A 54 5.13 35.85 -4.99
C ASP A 54 4.63 36.97 -5.92
N GLY A 55 3.32 37.13 -6.10
CA GLY A 55 2.72 38.16 -6.94
C GLY A 55 2.98 37.99 -8.44
N LEU A 56 3.28 36.76 -8.88
CA LEU A 56 3.64 36.43 -10.27
C LEU A 56 2.42 36.20 -11.18
N LEU A 57 1.20 36.11 -10.62
CA LEU A 57 -0.06 35.93 -11.35
C LEU A 57 -0.92 37.20 -11.37
N SER A 58 -1.47 37.56 -12.53
CA SER A 58 -2.43 38.66 -12.66
C SER A 58 -3.81 38.29 -12.12
N SER A 59 -4.37 39.15 -11.27
CA SER A 59 -5.48 38.90 -10.33
C SER A 59 -6.75 38.29 -10.94
N ASN A 60 -7.10 38.56 -12.20
CA ASN A 60 -8.35 38.06 -12.80
C ASN A 60 -8.23 36.70 -13.52
N ASN A 61 -7.04 36.31 -13.99
CA ASN A 61 -6.83 35.00 -14.63
C ASN A 61 -6.37 33.93 -13.63
N GLY A 62 -5.76 34.36 -12.51
CA GLY A 62 -5.32 33.49 -11.42
C GLY A 62 -6.49 32.85 -10.68
N GLU A 63 -7.44 33.64 -10.15
CA GLU A 63 -8.55 33.16 -9.29
C GLU A 63 -9.41 32.06 -9.92
N ASN A 64 -9.89 32.26 -11.14
CA ASN A 64 -10.68 31.24 -11.86
C ASN A 64 -9.89 29.94 -12.12
N SER A 65 -8.57 30.05 -12.30
CA SER A 65 -7.71 28.87 -12.47
C SER A 65 -7.48 28.14 -11.15
N ILE A 66 -7.42 28.86 -10.03
CA ILE A 66 -7.20 28.29 -8.69
C ILE A 66 -8.43 27.54 -8.22
N GLU A 67 -9.62 28.14 -8.31
CA GLU A 67 -10.87 27.46 -7.93
C GLU A 67 -11.10 26.20 -8.76
N SER A 68 -10.84 26.27 -10.08
CA SER A 68 -10.93 25.11 -10.97
C SER A 68 -9.92 23.99 -10.61
N ASN A 69 -8.68 24.35 -10.29
CA ASN A 69 -7.67 23.39 -9.87
C ASN A 69 -7.93 22.82 -8.48
N LEU A 70 -8.46 23.63 -7.55
CA LEU A 70 -8.87 23.18 -6.23
C LEU A 70 -10.04 22.19 -6.34
N ALA A 71 -11.08 22.51 -7.12
CA ALA A 71 -12.18 21.59 -7.37
C ALA A 71 -11.70 20.26 -7.97
N ARG A 72 -10.73 20.32 -8.89
CA ARG A 72 -10.11 19.13 -9.47
C ARG A 72 -9.27 18.35 -8.45
N LEU A 73 -8.52 19.03 -7.58
CA LEU A 73 -7.76 18.40 -6.50
C LEU A 73 -8.70 17.72 -5.50
N THR A 74 -9.78 18.39 -5.09
CA THR A 74 -10.82 17.83 -4.21
C THR A 74 -11.40 16.56 -4.79
N LYS A 75 -11.78 16.57 -6.08
CA LYS A 75 -12.28 15.39 -6.78
C LYS A 75 -11.24 14.26 -6.81
N ASN A 76 -9.96 14.57 -7.08
CA ASN A 76 -8.91 13.56 -7.07
C ASN A 76 -8.67 12.98 -5.67
N ILE A 77 -8.76 13.78 -4.61
CA ILE A 77 -8.67 13.31 -3.23
C ILE A 77 -9.85 12.39 -2.90
N GLN A 78 -11.07 12.74 -3.32
CA GLN A 78 -12.25 11.89 -3.15
C GLN A 78 -12.10 10.55 -3.88
N THR A 79 -11.76 10.58 -5.17
CA THR A 79 -11.53 9.35 -5.96
C THR A 79 -10.36 8.53 -5.38
N PHE A 80 -9.30 9.20 -4.93
CA PHE A 80 -8.20 8.51 -4.25
C PHE A 80 -8.68 7.83 -2.96
N ASN A 81 -9.51 8.49 -2.14
CA ASN A 81 -10.04 7.93 -0.89
C ASN A 81 -10.88 6.69 -1.12
N GLU A 82 -11.78 6.75 -2.11
CA GLU A 82 -12.64 5.63 -2.49
C GLU A 82 -11.80 4.42 -2.87
N ILE A 83 -10.80 4.62 -3.74
CA ILE A 83 -10.02 3.50 -4.28
C ILE A 83 -8.97 2.99 -3.27
N ILE A 84 -8.30 3.87 -2.52
CA ILE A 84 -7.21 3.47 -1.64
C ILE A 84 -7.71 2.65 -0.43
N GLY A 85 -8.96 2.87 0.00
CA GLY A 85 -9.62 2.06 1.03
C GLY A 85 -9.72 0.61 0.59
N ASP A 86 -10.37 0.38 -0.55
CA ASP A 86 -10.51 -0.96 -1.16
C ASP A 86 -9.16 -1.63 -1.40
N LYS A 87 -8.14 -0.87 -1.82
CA LYS A 87 -6.79 -1.41 -2.01
C LYS A 87 -6.10 -1.78 -0.69
N SER A 88 -6.36 -1.05 0.38
CA SER A 88 -5.84 -1.36 1.72
C SER A 88 -6.46 -2.64 2.27
N GLU A 89 -7.77 -2.80 2.11
CA GLU A 89 -8.49 -4.02 2.51
C GLU A 89 -7.99 -5.23 1.71
N ALA A 90 -7.94 -5.12 0.38
CA ALA A 90 -7.42 -6.18 -0.48
C ALA A 90 -5.96 -6.54 -0.15
N PHE A 91 -5.11 -5.56 0.14
CA PHE A 91 -3.73 -5.81 0.57
C PHE A 91 -3.71 -6.67 1.84
N THR A 92 -4.51 -6.29 2.84
CA THR A 92 -4.56 -6.97 4.15
C THR A 92 -5.05 -8.41 3.99
N GLU A 93 -6.16 -8.62 3.28
CA GLU A 93 -6.71 -9.96 3.06
C GLU A 93 -5.75 -10.90 2.31
N ILE A 94 -5.13 -10.42 1.23
CA ILE A 94 -4.19 -11.23 0.45
C ILE A 94 -2.93 -11.50 1.26
N PHE A 95 -2.46 -10.51 2.04
CA PHE A 95 -1.28 -10.66 2.89
C PHE A 95 -1.51 -11.69 4.00
N ASP A 96 -2.62 -11.60 4.73
CA ASP A 96 -2.97 -12.54 5.79
C ASP A 96 -3.06 -13.97 5.26
N LYS A 97 -3.68 -14.14 4.09
CA LYS A 97 -3.74 -15.44 3.40
C LYS A 97 -2.36 -15.95 3.01
N MET A 98 -1.52 -15.09 2.42
CA MET A 98 -0.14 -15.44 2.07
C MET A 98 0.65 -15.87 3.32
N HIS A 99 0.51 -15.11 4.41
CA HIS A 99 1.17 -15.38 5.68
C HIS A 99 0.77 -16.75 6.24
N GLN A 100 -0.54 -17.03 6.30
CA GLN A 100 -1.06 -18.33 6.73
C GLN A 100 -0.56 -19.49 5.86
N LEU A 101 -0.50 -19.32 4.54
CA LEU A 101 0.00 -20.35 3.63
C LEU A 101 1.49 -20.65 3.87
N TYR A 102 2.31 -19.63 4.08
CA TYR A 102 3.72 -19.83 4.43
C TYR A 102 3.89 -20.47 5.80
N ASP A 103 3.16 -20.02 6.81
CA ASP A 103 3.22 -20.57 8.16
C ASP A 103 2.84 -22.07 8.17
N GLN A 104 1.77 -22.44 7.46
CA GLN A 104 1.40 -23.84 7.27
C GLN A 104 2.48 -24.62 6.52
N ALA A 105 3.03 -24.08 5.42
CA ALA A 105 4.07 -24.75 4.65
C ALA A 105 5.31 -25.03 5.51
N ILE A 106 5.73 -24.07 6.33
CA ILE A 106 6.84 -24.24 7.26
C ILE A 106 6.52 -25.31 8.31
N SER A 107 5.30 -25.32 8.86
CA SER A 107 4.89 -26.28 9.89
C SER A 107 4.89 -27.74 9.43
N ILE A 108 4.67 -27.98 8.12
CA ILE A 108 4.61 -29.33 7.54
C ILE A 108 5.88 -29.69 6.76
N PHE A 109 6.91 -28.84 6.79
CA PHE A 109 8.19 -29.12 6.15
C PHE A 109 8.83 -30.39 6.72
N GLN A 110 9.35 -31.26 5.86
CA GLN A 110 9.98 -32.53 6.24
C GLN A 110 11.41 -32.68 5.73
N GLY A 111 11.94 -31.68 5.02
CA GLY A 111 13.27 -31.75 4.43
C GLY A 111 13.35 -32.70 3.23
N ALA A 112 12.23 -32.95 2.55
CA ALA A 112 12.22 -33.77 1.34
C ALA A 112 12.99 -33.07 0.20
N GLU A 113 13.39 -33.85 -0.81
CA GLU A 113 14.19 -33.35 -1.92
C GLU A 113 13.54 -32.12 -2.58
N GLY A 114 14.27 -31.01 -2.64
CA GLY A 114 13.82 -29.75 -3.22
C GLY A 114 12.95 -28.85 -2.34
N GLU A 115 12.51 -29.29 -1.16
CA GLU A 115 11.74 -28.44 -0.22
C GLU A 115 12.57 -27.29 0.33
N LEU A 116 13.81 -27.56 0.72
CA LEU A 116 14.73 -26.53 1.23
C LEU A 116 14.98 -25.44 0.18
N THR A 117 15.15 -25.83 -1.09
CA THR A 117 15.31 -24.88 -2.20
C THR A 117 14.10 -23.96 -2.32
N LYS A 118 12.88 -24.49 -2.22
CA LYS A 118 11.64 -23.72 -2.25
C LYS A 118 11.52 -22.77 -1.07
N LEU A 119 11.91 -23.19 0.14
CA LEU A 119 11.95 -22.30 1.32
C LEU A 119 12.95 -21.15 1.14
N ILE A 120 14.14 -21.42 0.60
CA ILE A 120 15.15 -20.38 0.33
C ILE A 120 14.64 -19.38 -0.72
N GLU A 121 13.94 -19.85 -1.76
CA GLU A 121 13.30 -18.97 -2.74
C GLU A 121 12.20 -18.11 -2.11
N ALA A 122 11.35 -18.71 -1.28
CA ALA A 122 10.30 -17.98 -0.57
C ALA A 122 10.87 -16.91 0.37
N ARG A 123 11.94 -17.22 1.11
CA ARG A 123 12.67 -16.22 1.92
C ARG A 123 13.13 -15.03 1.08
N LYS A 124 13.71 -15.27 -0.10
CA LYS A 124 14.12 -14.18 -1.01
C LYS A 124 12.93 -13.33 -1.45
N GLN A 125 11.81 -13.95 -1.76
CA GLN A 125 10.59 -13.25 -2.18
C GLN A 125 9.98 -12.43 -1.04
N LEU A 126 9.95 -12.98 0.18
CA LEU A 126 9.52 -12.28 1.40
C LEU A 126 10.38 -11.04 1.69
N LEU A 127 11.71 -11.16 1.62
CA LEU A 127 12.62 -10.00 1.77
C LEU A 127 12.39 -8.94 0.70
N PHE A 128 12.11 -9.35 -0.54
CA PHE A 128 11.75 -8.42 -1.61
C PHE A 128 10.42 -7.72 -1.33
N LEU A 129 9.43 -8.44 -0.80
CA LEU A 129 8.14 -7.88 -0.38
C LEU A 129 8.32 -6.83 0.72
N VAL A 130 9.14 -7.08 1.74
CA VAL A 130 9.49 -6.08 2.78
C VAL A 130 10.04 -4.81 2.15
N ALA A 131 10.96 -4.94 1.18
CA ALA A 131 11.51 -3.78 0.49
C ALA A 131 10.44 -2.98 -0.29
N LEU A 132 9.45 -3.67 -0.89
CA LEU A 132 8.31 -3.02 -1.55
C LEU A 132 7.38 -2.33 -0.56
N ILE A 133 7.03 -2.98 0.55
CA ILE A 133 6.17 -2.42 1.60
C ILE A 133 6.81 -1.15 2.18
N ARG A 134 8.13 -1.17 2.47
CA ARG A 134 8.87 0.02 2.93
C ARG A 134 8.82 1.16 1.92
N LYS A 135 9.01 0.88 0.62
CA LYS A 135 8.89 1.89 -0.45
C LYS A 135 7.48 2.46 -0.54
N TYR A 136 6.47 1.62 -0.36
CA TYR A 136 5.08 2.03 -0.36
C TYR A 136 4.79 2.96 0.82
N LYS A 137 5.15 2.54 2.05
CA LYS A 137 4.98 3.35 3.27
C LYS A 137 5.65 4.73 3.15
N TYR A 138 6.87 4.79 2.60
CA TYR A 138 7.54 6.06 2.33
C TYR A 138 6.72 7.00 1.41
N LYS A 139 6.14 6.46 0.34
CA LYS A 139 5.31 7.24 -0.59
C LYS A 139 4.02 7.73 0.05
N ILE A 140 3.39 6.91 0.89
CA ILE A 140 2.20 7.28 1.67
C ILE A 140 2.53 8.40 2.66
N ASN A 141 3.59 8.27 3.44
CA ASN A 141 4.02 9.31 4.37
C ASN A 141 4.33 10.63 3.66
N SER A 142 5.02 10.56 2.51
CA SER A 142 5.29 11.75 1.70
C SER A 142 4.00 12.42 1.19
N LEU A 143 2.98 11.63 0.83
CA LEU A 143 1.70 12.14 0.38
C LEU A 143 0.91 12.76 1.54
N GLN A 144 0.91 12.13 2.71
CA GLN A 144 0.29 12.67 3.93
C GLN A 144 0.86 14.05 4.29
N LEU A 145 2.19 14.19 4.31
CA LEU A 145 2.85 15.47 4.63
C LEU A 145 2.43 16.57 3.65
N MET A 146 2.42 16.22 2.35
CA MET A 146 2.06 17.15 1.29
C MET A 146 0.59 17.59 1.38
N ASN A 147 -0.32 16.65 1.58
CA ASN A 147 -1.74 16.95 1.61
C ASN A 147 -2.15 17.63 2.91
N ASN A 148 -1.48 17.36 4.03
CA ASN A 148 -1.68 18.11 5.27
C ASN A 148 -1.38 19.60 5.08
N ALA A 149 -0.31 19.95 4.35
CA ALA A 149 0.02 21.34 4.04
C ALA A 149 -1.05 21.99 3.13
N LEU A 150 -1.57 21.26 2.14
CA LEU A 150 -2.65 21.78 1.29
C LEU A 150 -3.99 21.94 2.03
N MET A 151 -4.33 20.97 2.88
CA MET A 151 -5.55 20.98 3.68
C MET A 151 -5.51 21.99 4.84
N SER A 152 -4.35 22.57 5.18
CA SER A 152 -4.29 23.73 6.07
C SER A 152 -4.57 25.05 5.33
N LEU A 153 -4.51 25.05 4.00
CA LEU A 153 -4.65 26.24 3.15
C LEU A 153 -6.04 26.38 2.52
N SER A 154 -6.91 25.36 2.63
CA SER A 154 -8.26 25.40 2.04
C SER A 154 -9.29 24.68 2.91
N SER A 155 -10.35 25.41 3.30
CA SER A 155 -11.52 24.87 4.01
C SER A 155 -12.39 23.95 3.16
N ASP A 156 -12.31 24.06 1.83
CA ASP A 156 -13.11 23.24 0.90
C ASP A 156 -12.65 21.78 0.86
N LEU A 157 -11.44 21.52 1.38
CA LEU A 157 -10.88 20.18 1.53
C LEU A 157 -11.24 19.51 2.86
N ASP A 158 -11.82 20.23 3.83
CA ASP A 158 -12.05 19.71 5.18
C ASP A 158 -13.01 18.52 5.22
N LYS A 159 -14.01 18.44 4.32
CA LYS A 159 -14.95 17.30 4.29
C LYS A 159 -14.33 15.98 3.81
N ALA A 160 -13.28 16.04 2.99
CA ALA A 160 -12.59 14.85 2.48
C ALA A 160 -11.37 14.44 3.35
N LYS A 161 -10.99 15.31 4.30
CA LYS A 161 -9.76 15.25 5.10
C LYS A 161 -9.75 14.11 6.12
N ASP A 162 -10.85 13.89 6.82
CA ASP A 162 -10.87 12.90 7.91
C ASP A 162 -10.84 11.47 7.38
N ALA A 163 -11.65 11.17 6.36
CA ALA A 163 -11.60 9.88 5.67
C ALA A 163 -10.24 9.62 5.02
N TYR A 164 -9.67 10.65 4.36
CA TYR A 164 -8.32 10.57 3.78
C TYR A 164 -7.25 10.26 4.82
N LYS A 165 -7.25 10.98 5.94
CA LYS A 165 -6.29 10.75 7.03
C LYS A 165 -6.46 9.36 7.63
N SER A 166 -7.70 8.95 7.89
CA SER A 166 -8.02 7.63 8.43
C SER A 166 -7.48 6.52 7.53
N ASN A 167 -7.79 6.56 6.23
CA ASN A 167 -7.37 5.51 5.29
C ASN A 167 -5.84 5.43 5.19
N LEU A 168 -5.13 6.56 5.19
CA LEU A 168 -3.68 6.55 5.11
C LEU A 168 -3.00 6.08 6.41
N ILE A 169 -3.60 6.38 7.57
CA ILE A 169 -3.15 5.83 8.84
C ILE A 169 -3.36 4.31 8.85
N GLN A 170 -4.56 3.84 8.51
CA GLN A 170 -4.88 2.41 8.42
C GLN A 170 -3.92 1.67 7.51
N LEU A 171 -3.68 2.19 6.31
CA LEU A 171 -2.74 1.63 5.35
C LEU A 171 -1.30 1.60 5.90
N SER A 172 -0.86 2.65 6.58
CA SER A 172 0.49 2.71 7.19
C SER A 172 0.63 1.71 8.35
N THR A 173 -0.42 1.54 9.15
CA THR A 173 -0.48 0.54 10.22
C THR A 173 -0.43 -0.88 9.65
N ALA A 174 -1.29 -1.19 8.67
CA ALA A 174 -1.30 -2.50 8.00
C ALA A 174 0.07 -2.86 7.39
N MET A 175 0.74 -1.90 6.76
CA MET A 175 2.11 -2.09 6.25
C MET A 175 3.15 -2.32 7.35
N THR A 176 2.94 -1.79 8.54
CA THR A 176 3.87 -1.98 9.66
C THR A 176 3.74 -3.40 10.19
N SER A 177 2.52 -3.84 10.48
CA SER A 177 2.23 -5.22 10.87
C SER A 177 2.73 -6.21 9.82
N ALA A 178 2.47 -5.95 8.54
CA ALA A 178 2.96 -6.81 7.46
C ALA A 178 4.49 -6.92 7.39
N ILE A 179 5.25 -5.90 7.82
CA ILE A 179 6.72 -6.03 7.91
C ILE A 179 7.10 -6.96 9.05
N GLU A 180 6.48 -6.80 10.22
CA GLU A 180 6.72 -7.64 11.41
C GLU A 180 6.38 -9.11 11.11
N ASP A 181 5.22 -9.37 10.49
CA ASP A 181 4.80 -10.72 10.10
C ASP A 181 5.73 -11.37 9.07
N VAL A 182 6.29 -10.58 8.14
CA VAL A 182 7.30 -11.13 7.19
C VAL A 182 8.61 -11.42 7.91
N ASP A 183 9.06 -10.55 8.81
CA ASP A 183 10.29 -10.77 9.57
C ASP A 183 10.14 -12.06 10.41
N ASP A 184 8.99 -12.29 11.04
CA ASP A 184 8.65 -13.53 11.76
C ASP A 184 8.68 -14.77 10.84
N LEU A 185 8.12 -14.69 9.63
CA LEU A 185 8.18 -15.79 8.66
C LEU A 185 9.59 -16.08 8.19
N VAL A 186 10.41 -15.05 7.97
CA VAL A 186 11.82 -15.22 7.58
C VAL A 186 12.58 -15.92 8.70
N ASP A 187 12.39 -15.50 9.95
CA ASP A 187 13.01 -16.14 11.11
C ASP A 187 12.58 -17.60 11.25
N LYS A 188 11.29 -17.90 11.05
CA LYS A 188 10.81 -19.29 11.01
C LYS A 188 11.51 -20.11 9.93
N ILE A 189 11.64 -19.57 8.71
CA ILE A 189 12.33 -20.25 7.59
C ILE A 189 13.81 -20.48 7.89
N GLU A 190 14.48 -19.54 8.54
CA GLU A 190 15.91 -19.65 8.86
C GLU A 190 16.20 -20.67 9.98
N ASN A 191 15.21 -20.94 10.82
CA ASN A 191 15.33 -21.85 11.97
C ASN A 191 14.68 -23.22 11.74
N VAL A 192 14.23 -23.53 10.52
CA VAL A 192 13.73 -24.87 10.20
C VAL A 192 14.91 -25.85 10.22
N ASN A 193 14.87 -26.79 11.17
CA ASN A 193 15.87 -27.86 11.32
C ASN A 193 15.31 -29.19 10.79
#